data_AF-A0A1H7G731-F1
#
_entry.id   AF-A0A1H7G731-F1
#
_cell.length_a   1.000
_cell.length_b   1.000
_cell.length_c   1.000
_cell.angle_alpha   90.00
_cell.angle_beta   90.00
_cell.angle_gamma   90.00
#
_symmetry.space_group_name_H-M   'P 1'
#
loop_
_entity.id
_entity.type
_entity.pdbx_description
1 polymer ?
#
loop_
_entity_poly.entity_id
_entity_poly.type
_entity_poly.pdbx_seq_one_letter_code
_entity_poly.pdbx_strand_id
1 'polypeptide(L)' 'MTDERRQPTLLVVHRTPSPATRELLESVLGGANDPEFEGVTVRSLPALGATIPDLLGTRPTHLRTGRFTACHAC' A
#
# COMPACT_ATOMS: atom_id res chain seq x y z
N MET A 1 -13.59 -9.15 20.77
CA MET A 1 -14.52 -8.75 19.70
C MET A 1 -13.69 -8.16 18.57
N THR A 2 -12.96 -9.00 17.86
CA THR A 2 -12.21 -8.63 16.67
C THR A 2 -13.22 -8.33 15.57
N ASP A 3 -13.04 -7.22 14.89
CA ASP A 3 -13.96 -6.68 13.89
C ASP A 3 -13.90 -7.52 12.60
N GLU A 4 -14.66 -8.61 12.56
CA GLU A 4 -14.80 -9.49 11.37
C GLU A 4 -15.64 -8.84 10.25
N ARG A 5 -16.17 -7.63 10.47
CA ARG A 5 -17.04 -6.91 9.52
C ARG A 5 -16.32 -5.75 8.83
N ARG A 6 -15.14 -5.36 9.28
CA ARG A 6 -14.34 -4.27 8.73
C ARG A 6 -13.02 -4.82 8.24
N GLN A 7 -13.03 -5.29 6.99
CA GLN A 7 -11.81 -5.65 6.29
C GLN A 7 -10.81 -4.47 6.37
N PRO A 8 -9.64 -4.66 7.00
CA PRO A 8 -8.64 -3.61 7.07
C PRO A 8 -8.21 -3.17 5.67
N THR A 9 -8.15 -1.86 5.45
CA THR A 9 -7.70 -1.30 4.16
C THR A 9 -6.20 -1.04 4.22
N LEU A 10 -5.44 -1.55 3.26
CA LEU A 10 -4.06 -1.16 3.04
C LEU A 10 -4.03 0.00 2.05
N LEU A 11 -3.64 1.18 2.52
CA LEU A 11 -3.49 2.36 1.69
C LEU A 11 -2.05 2.48 1.18
N VAL A 12 -1.87 2.44 -0.14
CA VAL A 12 -0.60 2.70 -0.82
C VAL A 12 -0.63 4.11 -1.39
N VAL A 13 0.04 5.05 -0.71
CA VAL A 13 0.23 6.42 -1.22
C VAL A 13 1.52 6.47 -2.02
N HIS A 14 1.42 6.80 -3.31
CA HIS A 14 2.58 6.82 -4.20
C HIS A 14 2.81 8.20 -4.81
N ARG A 15 4.08 8.56 -4.95
CA ARG A 15 4.52 9.62 -5.84
C ARG A 15 5.34 9.00 -6.94
N THR A 16 4.82 8.99 -8.16
CA THR A 16 5.44 8.35 -9.32
C THR A 16 5.84 9.38 -10.36
N PRO A 17 6.88 10.20 -10.13
CA PRO A 17 7.32 11.22 -11.06
C PRO A 17 8.11 10.63 -12.25
N SER A 18 8.60 9.39 -12.15
CA SER A 18 9.46 8.77 -13.16
C SER A 18 9.06 7.32 -13.48
N PRO A 19 9.48 6.78 -14.64
CA PRO A 19 9.19 5.39 -15.03
C PRO A 19 9.69 4.36 -14.00
N ALA A 20 10.89 4.52 -13.45
CA ALA A 20 11.42 3.62 -12.42
C ALA A 20 10.56 3.57 -11.15
N THR A 21 10.00 4.72 -10.72
CA THR A 21 9.08 4.75 -9.57
C THR A 21 7.74 4.08 -9.88
N ARG A 22 7.35 4.00 -11.16
CA ARG A 22 6.16 3.31 -11.60
C ARG A 22 6.35 1.79 -11.55
N GLU A 23 7.49 1.28 -12.02
CA GLU A 23 7.83 -0.16 -11.93
C GLU A 23 7.87 -0.64 -10.47
N LEU A 24 8.37 0.22 -9.57
CA LEU A 24 8.34 -0.04 -8.14
C LEU A 24 6.91 -0.12 -7.60
N LEU A 25 6.03 0.81 -7.98
CA LEU A 25 4.62 0.78 -7.59
C LEU A 25 3.94 -0.49 -8.08
N GLU A 26 4.17 -0.89 -9.33
CA GLU A 26 3.59 -2.11 -9.90
C GLU A 26 4.05 -3.35 -9.13
N SER A 27 5.32 -3.40 -8.73
CA SER A 27 5.87 -4.47 -7.88
C SER A 27 5.22 -4.49 -6.49
N VAL A 28 5.02 -3.32 -5.87
CA VAL A 28 4.34 -3.19 -4.57
C VAL A 28 2.88 -3.63 -4.67
N LEU A 29 2.17 -3.22 -5.72
CA LEU A 29 0.78 -3.61 -5.95
C LEU A 29 0.65 -5.11 -6.24
N GLY A 30 1.61 -5.69 -6.97
CA GLY A 30 1.69 -7.14 -7.18
C GLY A 30 1.79 -7.90 -5.86
N GLY A 31 2.71 -7.50 -4.97
CA GLY A 31 2.83 -8.13 -3.64
C GLY A 31 1.66 -7.82 -2.70
N ALA A 32 1.02 -6.65 -2.82
CA ALA A 32 -0.13 -6.29 -1.99
C ALA A 32 -1.43 -7.00 -2.42
N ASN A 33 -1.58 -7.33 -3.71
CA ASN A 33 -2.71 -8.10 -4.24
C ASN A 33 -2.38 -9.61 -4.35
N ASP A 34 -1.32 -10.05 -3.69
CA ASP A 34 -0.93 -11.45 -3.68
C ASP A 34 -2.05 -12.32 -3.07
N PRO A 35 -2.41 -13.46 -3.69
CA PRO A 35 -3.51 -14.30 -3.20
C PRO A 35 -3.26 -14.90 -1.81
N GLU A 36 -2.01 -14.99 -1.34
CA GLU A 36 -1.69 -15.39 0.04
C GLU A 36 -1.90 -14.24 1.06
N PHE A 37 -2.13 -13.01 0.58
CA PHE A 37 -2.40 -11.83 1.40
C PHE A 37 -3.92 -11.63 1.59
N GLU A 38 -4.51 -12.52 2.38
CA GLU A 38 -5.95 -12.51 2.68
C GLU A 38 -6.35 -11.49 3.77
N GLY A 39 -7.61 -11.06 3.74
CA GLY A 39 -8.22 -10.28 4.83
C GLY A 39 -8.00 -8.77 4.78
N VAL A 40 -7.47 -8.23 3.69
CA VAL A 40 -7.26 -6.78 3.51
C VAL A 40 -7.70 -6.28 2.13
N THR A 41 -8.21 -5.06 2.07
CA THR A 41 -8.53 -4.38 0.81
C THR A 41 -7.41 -3.41 0.46
N VAL A 42 -6.79 -3.57 -0.71
CA VAL A 42 -5.72 -2.67 -1.17
C VAL A 42 -6.32 -1.47 -1.90
N ARG A 43 -5.91 -0.25 -1.51
CA ARG A 43 -6.24 0.99 -2.23
C ARG A 43 -4.94 1.72 -2.58
N SER A 44 -4.79 2.09 -3.85
CA SER A 44 -3.67 2.91 -4.33
C SER A 44 -4.14 4.33 -4.60
N LEU A 45 -3.47 5.32 -4.04
CA LEU A 45 -3.76 6.74 -4.28
C LEU A 45 -2.48 7.52 -4.64
N PRO A 46 -2.53 8.41 -5.63
CA PRO A 46 -1.45 9.35 -5.86
C PRO A 46 -1.35 10.32 -4.67
N ALA A 47 -0.12 10.71 -4.32
CA ALA A 47 0.15 11.53 -3.13
C ALA A 47 -0.64 12.85 -3.06
N LEU A 48 -0.96 13.48 -4.20
CA LEU A 48 -1.77 14.71 -4.25
C LEU A 48 -3.28 14.46 -4.14
N GLY A 49 -3.74 13.22 -4.35
CA GLY A 49 -5.14 12.81 -4.16
C GLY A 49 -5.39 12.18 -2.79
N ALA A 50 -4.35 11.83 -2.05
CA ALA A 50 -4.47 11.31 -0.69
C ALA A 50 -4.86 12.44 0.27
N THR A 51 -5.95 12.24 1.01
CA THR A 51 -6.46 13.24 1.96
C THR A 51 -6.17 12.80 3.40
N ILE A 52 -6.12 13.76 4.33
CA ILE A 52 -5.94 13.48 5.76
C ILE A 52 -6.92 12.43 6.32
N PRO A 53 -8.23 12.45 6.00
CA PRO A 53 -9.14 11.39 6.45
C PRO A 53 -8.82 10.00 5.88
N ASP A 54 -8.18 9.90 4.71
CA ASP A 54 -7.76 8.62 4.13
C ASP A 54 -6.60 8.00 4.94
N LEU A 55 -5.65 8.84 5.36
CA LEU A 55 -4.54 8.44 6.25
C LEU A 55 -5.01 8.14 7.68
N LEU A 56 -5.88 8.98 8.25
CA LEU A 56 -6.37 8.80 9.63
C LEU A 56 -7.45 7.72 9.76
N GLY A 57 -8.19 7.44 8.68
CA GLY A 57 -9.18 6.38 8.61
C GLY A 57 -8.55 4.98 8.53
N THR A 58 -7.29 4.92 8.11
CA THR A 58 -6.49 3.69 8.06
C THR A 58 -5.84 3.46 9.43
N ARG A 59 -6.28 2.44 10.16
CA ARG A 59 -5.65 2.04 11.44
C ARG A 59 -4.37 1.25 11.16
N PRO A 60 -3.23 1.53 11.84
CA PRO A 60 -2.00 0.77 11.67
C PRO A 60 -2.10 -0.55 12.43
N THR A 61 -2.91 -1.48 11.92
CA THR A 61 -3.17 -2.75 12.60
C THR A 61 -2.19 -3.86 12.19
N HIS A 62 -1.56 -3.74 11.02
CA HIS A 62 -0.46 -4.61 10.58
C HIS A 62 0.45 -3.86 9.60
N LEU A 63 1.44 -3.15 10.13
CA LEU A 63 2.53 -2.63 9.30
C LEU A 63 3.52 -3.75 9.05
N ARG A 64 3.28 -4.55 8.01
CA ARG A 64 4.32 -5.43 7.47
C ARG A 64 5.22 -4.56 6.61
N THR A 65 6.32 -4.06 7.19
CA THR A 65 7.38 -3.42 6.38
C THR A 65 7.96 -4.47 5.45
N GLY A 66 7.44 -4.55 4.22
CA GLY A 66 8.12 -5.23 3.13
C GLY A 66 9.43 -4.49 2.88
N ARG A 67 10.56 -5.15 3.11
CA ARG A 67 11.87 -4.64 2.71
C ARG A 67 11.92 -4.69 1.18
N PHE A 68 11.37 -3.68 0.52
CA PHE A 68 11.56 -3.49 -0.92
C PHE A 68 12.98 -2.95 -1.11
N THR A 69 13.91 -3.87 -1.32
CA THR A 69 15.30 -3.55 -1.66
C THR A 69 15.33 -2.98 -3.09
N ALA A 70 14.90 -1.73 -3.26
CA ALA A 70 15.20 -0.93 -4.43
C ALA A 70 16.53 -0.21 -4.17
N CYS A 71 17.63 -0.95 -4.15
CA CYS A 71 18.97 -0.40 -4.08
C CYS A 71 19.91 -1.23 -4.97
N HIS A 72 19.71 -1.12 -6.28
CA HIS A 72 20.76 -1.43 -7.26
C HIS A 72 20.48 -0.73 -8.61
N ALA A 73 20.41 0.61 -8.62
CA ALA A 73 20.72 1.46 -9.78
C ALA A 73 20.42 2.93 -9.41
N CYS A 74 21.43 3.61 -8.86
CA CYS A 74 21.66 5.02 -9.21
C CYS A 74 22.35 5.05 -10.57
#